data_AF-A0A398BJJ9-F1
#
_entry.id   AF-A0A398BJJ9-F1
#
_cell.length_a   1.000
_cell.length_b   1.000
_cell.length_c   1.000
_cell.angle_alpha   90.00
_cell.angle_beta   90.00
_cell.angle_gamma   90.00
#
_symmetry.space_group_name_H-M   'P 1'
#
loop_
_entity.id
_entity.type
_entity.pdbx_description
1 polymer ?
#
loop_
_entity_poly.entity_id
_entity_poly.type
_entity_poly.pdbx_seq_one_letter_code
_entity_poly.pdbx_strand_id
1 'polypeptide(L)' 'MILIKDDKLEHKIYQLRKELIQIAEKTGLNSPDTICYSQKLDQFITIYQKTSLLKKRKLKYVVREMNSVKN' A
#
# COMPACT_ATOMS: atom_id res chain seq x y z
N MET A 1 -1.76 -8.15 19.94
CA MET A 1 -2.15 -6.86 19.34
C MET A 1 -0.98 -6.32 18.54
N ILE A 2 -0.83 -6.75 17.28
CA ILE A 2 0.31 -6.38 16.43
C ILE A 2 -0.22 -6.08 15.02
N LEU A 3 -0.70 -4.86 14.80
CA LEU A 3 -1.09 -4.36 13.46
C LEU A 3 -0.64 -2.90 13.20
N ILE A 4 0.10 -2.30 14.13
CA ILE A 4 0.40 -0.86 14.15
C ILE A 4 1.32 -0.42 12.99
N LYS A 5 2.03 -1.35 12.33
CA LYS A 5 2.95 -1.02 11.22
C LYS A 5 2.28 -0.93 9.85
N ASP A 6 1.23 -1.71 9.58
CA ASP A 6 0.52 -1.63 8.29
C ASP A 6 -0.39 -0.40 8.25
N ASP A 7 -1.00 -0.06 9.40
CA ASP A 7 -1.89 1.09 9.58
C ASP A 7 -1.25 2.42 9.13
N LYS A 8 0.04 2.63 9.43
CA LYS A 8 0.73 3.88 9.07
C LYS A 8 0.90 4.07 7.56
N LEU A 9 1.20 2.99 6.83
CA LEU A 9 1.38 3.06 5.38
C LEU A 9 0.03 3.23 4.69
N GLU A 10 -0.99 2.52 5.17
CA GLU A 10 -2.37 2.63 4.68
C GLU A 10 -2.95 4.03 4.94
N HIS A 11 -2.73 4.58 6.15
CA HIS A 11 -3.11 5.94 6.49
C HIS A 11 -2.42 6.97 5.60
N LYS A 12 -1.13 6.78 5.29
CA LYS A 12 -0.39 7.68 4.41
C LYS A 12 -0.88 7.62 2.96
N ILE A 13 -1.25 6.44 2.46
CA ILE A 13 -1.89 6.28 1.15
C ILE A 13 -3.24 6.99 1.13
N TYR A 14 -4.03 6.86 2.20
CA TYR A 14 -5.32 7.55 2.31
C TYR A 14 -5.18 9.07 2.31
N GLN A 15 -4.22 9.62 3.07
CA GLN A 15 -3.94 11.06 3.08
C GLN A 15 -3.47 11.57 1.71
N LEU A 16 -2.50 10.89 1.09
CA LEU A 16 -2.01 11.26 -0.25
C LEU A 16 -3.11 11.22 -1.31
N ARG A 17 -4.04 10.27 -1.21
CA ARG A 17 -5.20 10.20 -2.10
C ARG A 17 -6.13 11.42 -1.93
N LYS A 18 -6.36 11.86 -0.69
CA LYS A 18 -7.14 13.08 -0.42
C LYS A 18 -6.45 14.33 -0.98
N GLU A 19 -5.15 14.48 -0.75
CA GLU A 19 -4.38 15.60 -1.28
C GLU A 19 -4.39 15.62 -2.81
N LEU A 20 -4.26 14.46 -3.45
CA LEU A 20 -4.34 14.35 -4.91
C LEU A 20 -5.69 14.81 -5.46
N ILE A 21 -6.79 14.42 -4.82
CA ILE A 21 -8.13 14.86 -5.23
C ILE A 21 -8.25 16.38 -5.12
N GLN A 22 -7.79 16.96 -4.00
CA GLN A 22 -7.83 18.41 -3.79
C GLN A 22 -6.95 19.18 -4.79
N ILE A 23 -5.78 18.65 -5.11
CA ILE A 23 -4.90 19.25 -6.12
C ILE A 23 -5.55 19.13 -7.49
N ALA A 24 -6.07 17.97 -7.87
CA ALA A 24 -6.76 17.76 -9.14
C ALA A 24 -7.99 18.67 -9.31
N GLU A 25 -8.75 18.91 -8.24
CA GLU A 25 -9.86 19.86 -8.24
C GLU A 25 -9.39 21.30 -8.44
N LYS A 26 -8.20 21.66 -7.92
CA LYS A 26 -7.67 23.02 -7.96
C LYS A 26 -6.88 23.34 -9.24
N THR A 27 -6.08 22.40 -9.73
CA THR A 27 -5.13 22.60 -10.85
C THR A 27 -5.53 21.84 -12.10
N GLY A 28 -6.53 20.95 -12.02
CA GLY A 28 -6.94 20.08 -13.09
C GLY A 28 -6.08 18.83 -13.22
N LEU A 29 -6.70 17.74 -13.70
CA LEU A 29 -6.10 16.40 -13.82
C LEU A 29 -4.83 16.35 -14.68
N ASN A 30 -4.70 17.27 -15.63
CA ASN A 30 -3.58 17.34 -16.58
C ASN A 30 -2.44 18.26 -16.11
N SER A 31 -2.56 18.87 -14.92
CA SER A 31 -1.47 19.67 -14.38
C SER A 31 -0.25 18.80 -14.10
N PRO A 32 0.96 19.32 -14.34
CA PRO A 32 2.21 18.63 -13.95
C PRO A 32 2.20 18.21 -12.48
N ASP A 33 1.59 19.02 -11.61
CA ASP A 33 1.43 18.74 -10.19
C ASP A 33 0.53 17.53 -9.94
N THR A 34 -0.64 17.44 -10.58
CA THR A 34 -1.54 16.28 -10.39
C THR A 34 -0.90 14.99 -10.90
N ILE A 35 -0.15 15.05 -12.01
CA ILE A 35 0.59 13.89 -12.55
C ILE A 35 1.72 13.48 -11.59
N CYS A 36 2.46 14.44 -11.02
CA CYS A 36 3.50 14.15 -10.04
C CYS A 36 2.93 13.47 -8.78
N TYR A 37 1.81 13.99 -8.27
CA TYR A 37 1.13 13.40 -7.12
C TYR A 37 0.55 12.01 -7.42
N SER A 38 0.03 11.77 -8.64
CA SER A 38 -0.51 10.46 -9.03
C SER A 38 0.57 9.39 -9.10
N GLN A 39 1.72 9.70 -9.71
CA GLN A 39 2.87 8.81 -9.77
C GLN A 39 3.40 8.47 -8.38
N LYS A 40 3.46 9.47 -7.50
CA LYS A 40 3.89 9.28 -6.11
C LYS A 40 2.93 8.37 -5.35
N LEU A 41 1.61 8.55 -5.53
CA LEU A 41 0.60 7.68 -4.92
C LEU A 41 0.73 6.24 -5.40
N ASP A 42 0.93 6.02 -6.71
CA ASP A 42 1.15 4.69 -7.30
C ASP A 42 2.39 3.98 -6.73
N GLN A 43 3.47 4.71 -6.47
CA GLN A 43 4.66 4.16 -5.81
C GLN A 43 4.32 3.65 -4.39
N PHE A 44 3.58 4.43 -3.60
CA PHE A 44 3.17 4.03 -2.25
C PHE A 44 2.23 2.82 -2.26
N ILE A 45 1.28 2.77 -3.19
CA ILE A 45 0.38 1.63 -3.38
C ILE A 45 1.18 0.38 -3.77
N THR A 46 2.13 0.52 -4.70
CA THR A 46 3.00 -0.59 -5.14
C THR A 46 3.82 -1.15 -3.98
N ILE A 47 4.38 -0.27 -3.13
CA ILE A 47 5.13 -0.69 -1.93
C ILE A 47 4.20 -1.45 -0.97
N TYR A 48 3.02 -0.90 -0.66
CA TYR A 48 2.05 -1.54 0.22
C TYR A 48 1.62 -2.92 -0.30
N GLN A 49 1.31 -3.03 -1.58
CA GLN A 49 0.93 -4.29 -2.22
C GLN A 49 2.09 -5.31 -2.17
N LYS A 50 3.33 -4.90 -2.47
CA LYS A 50 4.49 -5.78 -2.36
C LYS A 50 4.69 -6.27 -0.92
N THR A 51 4.59 -5.40 0.08
CA THR A 51 4.71 -5.77 1.49
C THR A 51 3.59 -6.74 1.91
N SER A 52 2.36 -6.52 1.46
CA SER A 52 1.21 -7.40 1.74
C SER A 52 1.35 -8.77 1.05
N LEU A 53 1.79 -8.81 -0.20
CA LEU A 53 2.05 -10.05 -0.94
C LEU A 53 3.18 -10.88 -0.30
N LEU A 54 4.24 -10.22 0.17
CA LEU A 54 5.33 -10.88 0.90
C LEU A 54 4.84 -11.49 2.22
N LYS A 55 3.95 -10.81 2.95
CA LYS A 55 3.28 -11.38 4.15
C LYS A 55 2.46 -12.63 3.82
N LYS A 56 1.64 -12.58 2.77
CA LYS A 56 0.83 -13.74 2.33
C LYS A 56 1.70 -14.94 1.94
N ARG A 57 2.83 -14.69 1.24
CA ARG A 57 3.79 -15.76 0.90
C ARG A 57 4.41 -16.36 2.16
N LYS A 58 4.90 -15.55 3.10
CA LYS A 58 5.45 -16.03 4.38
C LYS A 58 4.45 -16.89 5.18
N LEU A 59 3.19 -16.44 5.27
CA LEU A 59 2.11 -17.20 5.90
C LEU A 59 1.87 -18.55 5.20
N LYS A 60 1.89 -18.59 3.86
CA LYS A 60 1.75 -19.84 3.10
C LYS A 60 2.89 -20.83 3.39
N TYR A 61 4.13 -20.35 3.53
CA TYR A 61 5.26 -21.21 3.92
C TYR A 61 5.12 -21.74 5.34
N VAL A 62 4.82 -20.87 6.32
CA VAL A 62 4.63 -21.28 7.72
C VAL A 62 3.51 -22.32 7.86
N VAL A 63 2.36 -22.12 7.20
CA VAL A 63 1.25 -23.08 7.22
C VAL A 63 1.65 -24.43 6.59
N ARG A 64 2.47 -24.42 5.53
CA ARG A 64 2.96 -25.65 4.89
C ARG A 64 3.89 -26.44 5.81
N GLU A 65 4.82 -25.77 6.49
CA GLU A 65 5.73 -26.41 7.46
C GLU A 65 4.95 -27.01 8.64
N MET A 66 3.98 -26.26 9.20
CA MET A 66 3.15 -26.73 10.32
C MET A 66 2.30 -27.95 9.97
N ASN A 67 1.90 -28.11 8.71
CA ASN A 67 1.14 -29.27 8.24
C ASN A 67 2.03 -30.47 7.91
N SER A 68 3.32 -30.27 7.63
CA SER A 68 4.29 -31.35 7.38
C SER A 68 4.82 -31.99 8.66
N VAL A 69 4.77 -31.30 9.80
CA VAL A 69 5.21 -31.82 11.11
C VAL A 69 4.14 -32.71 11.76
N LYS A 70 2.91 -32.69 11.24
CA LYS A 70 1.77 -33.45 11.77
C LYS A 70 1.51 -34.78 11.05
N ASN A 71 2.37 -35.18 10.12
CA ASN A 71 2.24 -36.44 9.36
C ASN A 71 3.49 -37.31 9.53
#